data_AF-A0A958E3M6-F1
#
_entry.id   AF-A0A958E3M6-F1
#
_cell.length_a   1.000
_cell.length_b   1.000
_cell.length_c   1.000
_cell.angle_alpha   90.00
_cell.angle_beta   90.00
_cell.angle_gamma   90.00
#
_symmetry.space_group_name_H-M   'P 1'
#
loop_
_entity.id
_entity.type
_entity.pdbx_description
1 polymer ?
#
loop_
_entity_poly.entity_id
_entity_poly.type
_entity_poly.pdbx_seq_one_letter_code
_entity_poly.pdbx_strand_id
1 'polypeptide(L)'
;MAVKLRLRRMGRKKKPYYRIIAADSRSPRDGRFIEEIGVYNPISEPATIEVKQDRALYWLSQGAIPTETVNSLFRKTGINLRFDLKKRGVAEEKAVEEIAQWEAMQEARKKRLESKKLADQQK
;
A
#
# COMPACT_ATOMS: atom_id res chain seq x y z
N MET A 1 10.62 -3.89 21.88
CA MET A 1 10.25 -2.64 21.18
C MET A 1 10.23 -2.95 19.70
N ALA A 2 9.08 -2.92 19.03
CA ALA A 2 9.00 -3.19 17.60
C ALA A 2 8.00 -2.22 16.95
N VAL A 3 8.45 -1.50 15.92
CA VAL A 3 7.58 -0.61 15.14
C VAL A 3 6.78 -1.45 14.17
N LYS A 4 5.46 -1.24 14.16
CA LYS A 4 4.54 -1.86 13.20
C LYS A 4 3.94 -0.80 12.29
N LEU A 5 3.83 -1.13 11.01
CA LEU A 5 3.02 -0.37 10.06
C LEU A 5 1.60 -0.93 10.11
N ARG A 6 0.66 -0.14 10.64
CA ARG A 6 -0.70 -0.59 10.92
C ARG A 6 -1.74 0.44 10.50
N LEU A 7 -2.99 0.00 10.38
CA LEU A 7 -4.12 0.87 10.10
C LEU A 7 -4.68 1.46 11.40
N ARG A 8 -4.75 2.78 11.45
CA ARG A 8 -5.52 3.52 12.45
C ARG A 8 -6.90 3.83 11.88
N ARG A 9 -7.95 3.52 12.64
CA ARG A 9 -9.32 3.76 12.19
C ARG A 9 -9.70 5.21 12.48
N MET A 10 -10.17 5.86 11.44
CA MET A 10 -10.76 7.19 11.44
C MET A 10 -12.15 7.11 10.78
N GLY A 11 -12.85 8.24 10.73
CA GLY A 11 -14.15 8.34 10.09
C GLY A 11 -15.32 8.09 11.04
N ARG A 12 -16.49 7.81 10.47
CA ARG A 12 -17.77 7.75 11.20
C ARG A 12 -18.31 6.32 11.21
N LYS A 13 -19.37 6.09 12.00
CA LYS A 13 -20.14 4.82 11.94
C LYS A 13 -20.55 4.55 10.49
N LYS A 14 -20.36 3.31 10.03
CA LYS A 14 -20.61 2.85 8.64
C LYS A 14 -19.79 3.57 7.55
N LYS A 15 -18.88 4.48 7.90
CA LYS A 15 -17.97 5.14 6.96
C LYS A 15 -16.52 5.07 7.48
N PRO A 16 -15.89 3.88 7.45
CA PRO A 16 -14.50 3.73 7.88
C PRO A 16 -13.54 4.43 6.92
N TYR A 17 -12.58 5.16 7.50
CA TYR A 17 -11.43 5.73 6.80
C TYR A 17 -10.18 5.30 7.56
N TYR A 18 -9.11 4.90 6.88
CA TYR A 18 -7.92 4.41 7.55
C TYR A 18 -6.70 5.25 7.23
N ARG A 19 -5.88 5.50 8.25
CA ARG A 19 -4.54 6.05 8.08
C ARG A 19 -3.53 4.93 8.27
N ILE A 20 -2.56 4.85 7.37
CA ILE A 20 -1.42 3.94 7.48
C ILE A 20 -0.38 4.65 8.33
N ILE A 21 -0.09 4.10 9.52
CA ILE A 21 0.77 4.73 10.52
C ILE A 21 1.93 3.82 10.92
N ALA A 22 3.06 4.42 11.24
CA ALA A 22 4.15 3.79 11.97
C ALA A 22 3.94 4.01 13.48
N ALA A 23 3.84 2.94 14.26
CA ALA A 23 3.66 3.02 15.71
C ALA A 23 4.34 1.85 16.43
N ASP A 24 4.70 2.04 17.71
CA ASP A 24 5.13 0.92 18.57
C ASP A 24 3.99 -0.10 18.69
N SER A 25 4.34 -1.38 18.64
CA SER A 25 3.40 -2.49 18.72
C SER A 25 2.52 -2.49 19.98
N ARG A 26 3.00 -1.91 21.08
CA ARG A 26 2.30 -1.83 22.38
C ARG A 26 1.33 -0.66 22.47
N SER A 27 1.46 0.35 21.61
CA SER A 27 0.57 1.50 21.61
C SER A 27 -0.87 1.08 21.24
N PRO A 28 -1.92 1.65 21.85
CA PRO A 28 -3.29 1.35 21.47
C PRO A 28 -3.58 1.76 20.02
N ARG A 29 -4.57 1.13 19.36
CA ARG A 29 -4.86 1.31 17.92
C ARG A 29 -4.94 2.77 17.48
N ASP A 30 -5.70 3.56 18.24
CA ASP A 30 -6.01 4.96 17.90
C ASP A 30 -5.20 5.98 18.74
N GLY A 31 -4.18 5.52 19.47
CA GLY A 31 -3.35 6.37 20.33
C GLY A 31 -2.14 7.00 19.64
N ARG A 32 -1.10 7.28 20.43
CA ARG A 32 0.14 7.92 19.96
C ARG A 32 0.83 7.05 18.90
N PHE A 33 1.17 7.70 17.79
CA PHE A 33 1.92 7.13 16.68
C PHE A 33 3.16 7.99 16.41
N ILE A 34 4.11 7.45 15.65
CA ILE A 34 5.37 8.11 15.33
C ILE A 34 5.18 8.97 14.08
N GLU A 35 4.67 8.36 13.01
CA GLU A 35 4.50 9.02 11.71
C GLU A 35 3.30 8.44 10.94
N GLU A 36 2.64 9.30 10.15
CA GLU A 36 1.63 8.91 9.18
C GLU A 36 2.25 8.81 7.77
N ILE A 37 2.18 7.61 7.19
CA ILE A 37 2.84 7.29 5.91
C ILE A 37 1.85 7.17 4.74
N GLY A 38 0.54 7.18 5.00
CA GLY A 38 -0.45 7.11 3.94
C GLY A 38 -1.88 7.00 4.44
N VAL A 39 -2.80 6.84 3.49
CA VAL A 39 -4.23 6.74 3.73
C VAL A 39 -4.84 5.61 2.89
N TYR A 40 -5.92 5.05 3.42
CA TYR A 40 -6.69 3.99 2.78
C TYR A 40 -8.18 4.22 2.99
N ASN A 41 -8.90 4.38 1.87
CA ASN A 41 -10.36 4.49 1.85
C ASN A 41 -10.96 3.27 1.14
N PRO A 42 -11.58 2.33 1.86
CA PRO A 42 -12.23 1.17 1.25
C PRO A 42 -13.62 1.47 0.65
N ILE A 43 -14.21 2.63 0.95
CA ILE A 43 -15.59 2.96 0.55
C ILE A 43 -15.63 3.50 -0.87
N SER A 44 -14.58 4.18 -1.31
CA SER A 44 -14.52 4.70 -2.67
C SER A 44 -14.48 3.53 -3.66
N GLU A 45 -15.17 3.67 -4.78
CA GLU A 45 -15.10 2.76 -5.91
C GLU A 45 -14.45 3.52 -7.08
N PRO A 46 -13.16 3.27 -7.37
CA PRO A 46 -12.23 2.29 -6.78
C PRO A 46 -11.67 2.70 -5.41
N ALA A 47 -11.21 1.72 -4.62
CA ALA A 47 -10.64 1.97 -3.29
C ALA A 47 -9.39 2.86 -3.38
N THR A 48 -9.41 4.02 -2.72
CA THR A 48 -8.31 4.98 -2.73
C THR A 48 -7.21 4.49 -1.80
N ILE A 49 -5.99 4.38 -2.33
CA ILE A 49 -4.79 4.01 -1.58
C ILE A 49 -3.71 5.03 -1.95
N GLU A 50 -3.31 5.83 -0.99
CA GLU A 50 -2.24 6.82 -1.17
C GLU A 50 -1.17 6.56 -0.13
N VAL A 51 0.08 6.38 -0.58
CA VAL A 51 1.19 6.06 0.31
C VAL A 51 2.41 6.88 -0.07
N LYS A 52 3.04 7.52 0.92
CA LYS A 52 4.32 8.21 0.77
C LYS A 52 5.41 7.15 0.59
N GLN A 53 5.82 6.94 -0.65
CA GLN A 53 6.71 5.85 -1.05
C GLN A 53 8.05 5.91 -0.28
N ASP A 54 8.68 7.08 -0.22
CA ASP A 54 9.98 7.27 0.44
C ASP A 54 9.94 6.88 1.92
N ARG A 55 8.87 7.30 2.62
CA ARG A 55 8.70 7.03 4.05
C ARG A 55 8.35 5.57 4.30
N ALA A 56 7.52 4.97 3.45
CA ALA A 56 7.21 3.54 3.55
C ALA A 56 8.49 2.70 3.39
N LEU A 57 9.32 3.01 2.38
CA LEU A 57 10.60 2.32 2.15
C LEU A 57 11.59 2.54 3.30
N TYR A 58 11.65 3.75 3.86
CA TYR A 58 12.46 4.03 5.05
C TYR A 58 12.05 3.16 6.23
N TRP A 59 10.75 3.11 6.57
CA TRP A 59 10.32 2.31 7.71
C TRP A 59 10.54 0.80 7.49
N LEU A 60 10.34 0.31 6.27
CA LEU A 60 10.66 -1.08 5.93
C LEU A 60 12.16 -1.38 6.07
N SER A 61 13.04 -0.43 5.68
CA SER A 61 14.50 -0.61 5.84
C SER A 61 14.95 -0.54 7.30
N GLN A 62 14.26 0.22 8.14
CA GLN A 62 14.47 0.25 9.60
C GLN A 62 13.89 -0.97 10.33
N GLY A 63 13.35 -1.96 9.60
CA GLY A 63 12.82 -3.20 10.19
C GLY A 63 11.39 -3.08 10.72
N ALA A 64 10.62 -2.08 10.30
CA ALA A 64 9.21 -2.01 10.65
C ALA A 64 8.43 -3.15 10.00
N ILE A 65 7.57 -3.81 10.78
CA ILE A 65 6.79 -4.97 10.32
C ILE A 65 5.38 -4.50 9.92
N PRO A 66 4.95 -4.64 8.66
CA PRO A 66 3.59 -4.32 8.25
C PRO A 66 2.59 -5.39 8.74
N THR A 67 1.38 -4.96 9.10
CA THR A 67 0.27 -5.89 9.32
C THR A 67 -0.22 -6.48 8.00
N GLU A 68 -0.97 -7.59 8.04
CA GLU A 68 -1.41 -8.32 6.84
C GLU A 68 -2.15 -7.43 5.83
N THR A 69 -3.10 -6.61 6.28
CA THR A 69 -3.83 -5.69 5.40
C THR A 69 -2.91 -4.63 4.80
N VAL A 70 -2.01 -4.04 5.60
CA VAL A 70 -1.04 -3.04 5.10
C VAL A 70 -0.11 -3.66 4.07
N ASN A 71 0.34 -4.89 4.31
CA ASN A 71 1.15 -5.65 3.37
C ASN A 71 0.41 -5.91 2.05
N SER A 72 -0.89 -6.24 2.12
CA SER A 72 -1.73 -6.38 0.92
C SER A 72 -1.85 -5.06 0.14
N LEU A 73 -2.00 -3.92 0.83
CA LEU A 73 -2.00 -2.59 0.19
C LEU A 73 -0.65 -2.30 -0.47
N PHE A 74 0.47 -2.60 0.19
CA PHE A 74 1.81 -2.37 -0.36
C PHE A 74 2.12 -3.24 -1.58
N ARG A 75 1.55 -4.45 -1.66
CA ARG A 75 1.61 -5.28 -2.88
C ARG A 75 0.84 -4.65 -4.02
N LYS A 76 -0.33 -4.06 -3.75
CA LYS A 76 -1.16 -3.39 -4.77
C LYS A 76 -0.53 -2.10 -5.28
N THR A 77 0.22 -1.38 -4.44
CA THR A 77 0.89 -0.12 -4.82
C THR A 77 2.32 -0.30 -5.31
N GLY A 78 2.85 -1.53 -5.36
CA GLY A 78 4.21 -1.80 -5.82
C GLY A 78 5.32 -1.47 -4.81
N ILE A 79 5.00 -1.07 -3.58
CA ILE A 79 5.99 -0.74 -2.54
C ILE A 79 6.84 -1.95 -2.17
N ASN A 80 6.23 -3.12 -2.07
CA ASN A 80 6.96 -4.35 -1.75
C ASN A 80 7.94 -4.75 -2.85
N LEU A 81 7.56 -4.55 -4.12
CA LEU A 81 8.44 -4.81 -5.26
C LEU A 81 9.67 -3.89 -5.19
N ARG A 82 9.42 -2.59 -5.00
CA ARG A 82 10.48 -1.58 -4.83
C ARG A 82 11.42 -1.90 -3.66
N PHE A 83 10.87 -2.34 -2.53
CA PHE A 83 11.65 -2.71 -1.35
C PHE A 83 12.53 -3.95 -1.60
N ASP A 84 11.98 -4.97 -2.26
CA ASP A 84 12.70 -6.21 -2.58
C ASP A 84 13.84 -5.96 -3.58
N LEU A 85 13.59 -5.17 -4.63
CA LEU A 85 14.63 -4.76 -5.59
C LEU A 85 15.76 -4.00 -4.91
N LYS A 86 15.42 -3.07 -4.01
CA LYS A 86 16.40 -2.33 -3.20
C LYS A 86 17.20 -3.27 -2.29
N LYS A 87 16.56 -4.25 -1.66
CA LYS A 87 17.22 -5.22 -0.78
C LYS A 87 18.17 -6.13 -1.54
N ARG A 88 17.84 -6.50 -2.77
CA ARG A 88 18.69 -7.32 -3.66
C ARG A 88 19.89 -6.55 -4.23
N GLY A 89 19.94 -5.23 -4.06
CA GLY A 89 21.03 -4.41 -4.61
C GLY A 89 21.04 -4.36 -6.14
N VAL A 90 19.88 -4.53 -6.77
CA VAL A 90 19.74 -4.41 -8.22
C VAL A 90 20.06 -2.97 -8.62
N ALA A 91 20.76 -2.80 -9.75
CA ALA A 91 21.03 -1.48 -10.32
C ALA A 91 19.72 -0.70 -10.51
N GLU A 92 19.73 0.60 -10.19
CA GLU A 92 18.53 1.43 -10.17
C GLU A 92 17.81 1.44 -11.52
N GLU A 93 18.56 1.41 -12.63
CA GLU A 93 18.03 1.35 -14.00
C GLU A 93 17.15 0.11 -14.23
N LYS A 94 17.66 -1.07 -13.89
CA LYS A 94 16.91 -2.34 -14.01
C LYS A 94 15.70 -2.37 -13.09
N ALA A 95 15.82 -1.78 -11.91
CA ALA A 95 14.70 -1.69 -10.99
C ALA A 95 13.58 -0.80 -11.55
N VAL A 96 13.93 0.34 -12.16
CA VAL A 96 12.96 1.23 -12.82
C VAL A 96 12.29 0.54 -14.00
N GLU A 97 13.04 -0.20 -14.82
CA GLU A 97 12.48 -0.99 -15.92
C GLU A 97 11.49 -2.06 -15.42
N GLU A 98 11.86 -2.84 -14.41
CA GLU A 98 10.99 -3.88 -13.85
C GLU A 98 9.72 -3.28 -13.23
N ILE A 99 9.83 -2.14 -12.55
CA ILE A 99 8.68 -1.40 -12.02
C ILE A 99 7.79 -0.93 -13.17
N ALA A 100 8.35 -0.36 -14.24
CA ALA A 100 7.60 0.11 -15.39
C ALA A 100 6.87 -1.05 -16.11
N GLN A 101 7.54 -2.19 -16.28
CA GLN A 101 6.94 -3.41 -16.84
C GLN A 101 5.80 -3.92 -15.98
N TRP A 102 5.98 -3.90 -14.65
CA TRP A 102 4.93 -4.27 -13.71
C TRP A 102 3.74 -3.31 -13.75
N GLU A 103 3.97 -2.00 -13.80
CA GLU A 103 2.93 -0.97 -13.90
C GLU A 103 2.12 -1.14 -15.20
N ALA A 104 2.81 -1.32 -16.33
CA ALA A 104 2.17 -1.61 -17.63
C ALA A 104 1.33 -2.90 -17.60
N MET A 105 1.84 -3.96 -16.96
CA MET A 105 1.11 -5.21 -16.78
C MET A 105 -0.15 -5.01 -15.91
N GLN A 106 -0.07 -4.21 -14.83
CA GLN A 106 -1.23 -3.91 -13.99
C GLN A 106 -2.28 -3.09 -14.73
N GLU A 107 -1.88 -2.11 -15.54
CA GLU A 107 -2.80 -1.32 -16.35
C GLU A 107 -3.50 -2.18 -17.41
N ALA A 108 -2.76 -3.04 -18.11
CA ALA A 108 -3.34 -3.98 -19.08
C ALA A 108 -4.36 -4.91 -18.42
N ARG A 109 -4.03 -5.43 -17.22
CA ARG A 109 -4.94 -6.25 -16.42
C ARG A 109 -6.19 -5.49 -15.99
N LYS A 110 -6.07 -4.23 -15.56
CA LYS A 110 -7.21 -3.36 -15.22
C LYS A 110 -8.11 -3.11 -16.42
N LYS A 111 -7.55 -2.71 -17.57
CA LYS A 111 -8.30 -2.49 -18.82
C LYS A 111 -9.06 -3.74 -19.25
N ARG A 112 -8.44 -4.93 -19.13
CA ARG A 112 -9.10 -6.22 -19.41
C ARG A 112 -10.25 -6.54 -18.44
N LEU A 113 -10.12 -6.15 -17.17
CA LEU A 113 -11.18 -6.36 -16.19
C LEU A 113 -12.35 -5.40 -16.44
N GLU A 114 -12.04 -4.14 -16.76
CA GLU A 114 -13.03 -3.11 -17.10
C GLU A 114 -13.81 -3.50 -18.36
N SER A 115 -13.13 -3.97 -19.41
CA SER A 115 -13.80 -4.43 -20.63
C SER A 115 -14.71 -5.63 -20.40
N LYS A 116 -14.32 -6.58 -19.53
CA LYS A 116 -15.19 -7.68 -19.11
C LYS A 116 -16.44 -7.20 -18.37
N LYS A 117 -16.28 -6.28 -17.41
CA LYS A 117 -17.42 -5.70 -16.67
C LYS A 117 -18.40 -4.99 -17.61
N LEU A 118 -17.89 -4.24 -18.58
CA LEU A 118 -18.69 -3.58 -19.63
C LEU A 118 -19.47 -4.60 -20.47
N ALA A 119 -18.84 -5.71 -20.86
CA ALA A 119 -19.49 -6.77 -21.63
C ALA A 119 -20.56 -7.54 -20.83
N ASP A 120 -20.33 -7.77 -19.54
CA ASP A 120 -21.30 -8.42 -18.64
C ASP A 120 -22.50 -7.50 -18.34
N GLN A 121 -22.32 -6.18 -18.36
CA GLN A 121 -23.39 -5.20 -18.15
C GLN A 121 -24.33 -5.04 -19.37
N GLN A 122 -23.89 -5.45 -20.56
CA GLN A 122 -24.66 -5.36 -21.81
C GLN A 122 -25.45 -6.63 -22.16
N LYS A 123 -25.36 -7.67 -21.33
CA LYS A 123 -26.16 -8.91 -21.43
C LYS A 123 -27.32 -8.90 -20.44
#